data_AF-A0A645HAY3-F1
#
_entry.id   AF-A0A645HAY3-F1
#
_cell.length_a   1.000
_cell.length_b   1.000
_cell.length_c   1.000
_cell.angle_alpha   90.00
_cell.angle_beta   90.00
_cell.angle_gamma   90.00
#
_symmetry.space_group_name_H-M   'P 1'
#
loop_
_entity.id
_entity.type
_entity.pdbx_description
1 polymer ?
#
loop_
_entity_poly.entity_id
_entity_poly.type
_entity_poly.pdbx_seq_one_letter_code
_entity_poly.pdbx_strand_id
1 'polypeptide(L)'
;MSSGHLSRLFRAAYGESPYGYLMTRRIERAMALLQRGDLSVTEVCFAVGYSSLGTFSTRFSELVGMPPSTYQRTASRWAGLPACVVKQVARPTRDNGQE
;
A
#
# COMPACT_ATOMS: atom_id res chain seq x y z
N MET A 1 -21.98 -2.96 17.88
CA MET A 1 -22.27 -2.30 16.59
C MET A 1 -22.44 -3.35 15.52
N SER A 2 -23.39 -3.19 14.60
CA SER A 2 -23.50 -4.06 13.42
C SER A 2 -22.50 -3.66 12.33
N SER A 3 -22.16 -4.58 11.43
CA SER A 3 -21.27 -4.33 10.29
C SER A 3 -21.77 -3.19 9.40
N GLY A 4 -23.08 -3.13 9.14
CA GLY A 4 -23.70 -2.05 8.35
C GLY A 4 -23.62 -0.68 9.04
N HIS A 5 -23.76 -0.63 10.37
CA HIS A 5 -23.63 0.61 11.13
C HIS A 5 -22.17 1.11 11.12
N LEU A 6 -21.20 0.21 11.33
CA LEU A 6 -19.78 0.55 11.24
C LEU A 6 -19.41 1.07 9.85
N SER A 7 -19.83 0.39 8.77
CA SER A 7 -19.51 0.81 7.41
C SER A 7 -20.03 2.21 7.09
N ARG A 8 -21.23 2.58 7.57
CA ARG A 8 -21.78 3.93 7.37
C ARG A 8 -21.01 4.99 8.15
N LEU A 9 -20.73 4.75 9.44
CA LEU A 9 -19.94 5.68 10.24
C LEU A 9 -18.52 5.85 9.69
N PHE A 10 -17.89 4.76 9.25
CA PHE A 10 -16.56 4.80 8.69
C PHE A 10 -16.54 5.59 7.38
N ARG A 11 -17.51 5.36 6.49
CA ARG A 11 -17.61 6.11 5.23
C ARG A 11 -17.90 7.60 5.48
N ALA A 12 -18.70 7.93 6.49
CA ALA A 12 -18.94 9.32 6.88
C ALA A 12 -17.66 10.01 7.38
N ALA A 13 -16.78 9.28 8.08
CA ALA A 13 -15.54 9.83 8.63
C ALA A 13 -14.36 9.86 7.62
N TYR A 14 -14.25 8.85 6.76
CA TYR A 14 -13.07 8.61 5.92
C TYR A 14 -13.35 8.66 4.40
N GLY A 15 -14.61 8.77 3.97
CA GLY A 15 -14.99 8.85 2.56
C GLY A 15 -14.98 7.52 1.80
N GLU A 16 -14.41 6.45 2.36
CA GLU A 16 -14.34 5.12 1.74
C GLU A 16 -14.84 3.99 2.66
N SER A 17 -14.92 2.77 2.14
CA SER A 17 -15.31 1.60 2.95
C SER A 17 -14.16 1.18 3.88
N PRO A 18 -14.46 0.56 5.05
CA PRO A 18 -13.43 0.04 5.94
C PRO A 18 -12.43 -0.90 5.24
N TYR A 19 -12.91 -1.74 4.33
CA TYR A 19 -12.08 -2.68 3.58
C TYR A 19 -11.13 -1.94 2.61
N GLY A 20 -11.64 -0.98 1.83
CA GLY A 20 -10.81 -0.21 0.89
C GLY A 20 -9.72 0.59 1.60
N TYR A 21 -10.08 1.20 2.72
CA TYR A 21 -9.13 1.89 3.60
C TYR A 21 -8.04 0.93 4.08
N LEU A 22 -8.42 -0.22 4.65
CA LEU A 22 -7.46 -1.20 5.18
C LEU A 22 -6.50 -1.70 4.10
N MET A 23 -6.99 -2.00 2.88
CA MET A 23 -6.13 -2.46 1.78
C MET A 23 -5.09 -1.40 1.43
N THR A 24 -5.49 -0.14 1.38
CA THR A 24 -4.60 0.98 1.09
C THR A 24 -3.52 1.12 2.17
N ARG A 25 -3.92 1.05 3.44
CA ARG A 25 -2.97 1.09 4.57
C ARG A 25 -1.98 -0.08 4.57
N ARG A 26 -2.42 -1.27 4.14
CA ARG A 26 -1.53 -2.44 3.99
C ARG A 26 -0.49 -2.21 2.90
N ILE A 27 -0.90 -1.69 1.74
CA ILE A 27 0.02 -1.38 0.64
C ILE A 27 0.98 -0.24 1.01
N GLU A 28 0.51 0.82 1.68
CA GLU A 28 1.39 1.88 2.21
C GLU A 28 2.49 1.31 3.14
N ARG A 29 2.12 0.38 4.02
CA ARG A 29 3.10 -0.29 4.88
C ARG A 29 4.02 -1.22 4.11
N ALA A 30 3.53 -1.92 3.10
CA ALA A 30 4.36 -2.75 2.23
C ALA A 30 5.42 -1.93 1.52
N MET A 31 5.06 -0.77 0.97
CA MET A 31 5.99 0.16 0.33
C MET A 31 7.11 0.58 1.29
N ALA A 32 6.77 0.96 2.53
CA ALA A 32 7.77 1.34 3.53
C ALA A 32 8.74 0.19 3.88
N LEU A 33 8.24 -1.06 3.96
CA LEU A 33 9.08 -2.23 4.22
C LEU A 33 9.98 -2.58 3.03
N LEU A 34 9.44 -2.54 1.81
CA LEU A 34 10.21 -2.75 0.59
C LEU A 34 11.27 -1.65 0.39
N GLN A 35 10.98 -0.42 0.82
CA GLN A 35 11.94 0.68 0.78
C GLN A 35 13.12 0.49 1.71
N ARG A 36 12.88 -0.05 2.92
CA ARG A 36 13.95 -0.37 3.87
C ARG A 36 14.90 -1.44 3.33
N GLY A 37 14.37 -2.42 2.59
CA GLY A 37 15.17 -3.47 1.95
C GLY A 37 15.58 -4.62 2.88
N ASP A 38 15.17 -4.61 4.14
CA ASP A 38 15.53 -5.63 5.15
C ASP A 38 14.77 -6.96 4.98
N LEU A 39 13.68 -6.96 4.20
CA LEU A 39 12.79 -8.10 4.00
C LEU A 39 12.63 -8.43 2.52
N SER A 40 12.52 -9.72 2.19
CA SER A 40 12.10 -10.16 0.86
C SER A 40 10.65 -9.78 0.57
N VAL A 41 10.28 -9.73 -0.72
CA VAL A 41 8.90 -9.45 -1.14
C VAL A 41 7.89 -10.41 -0.50
N THR A 42 8.25 -11.69 -0.37
CA THR A 42 7.41 -12.72 0.26
C THR A 42 7.21 -12.46 1.76
N GLU A 43 8.26 -12.08 2.48
CA GLU A 43 8.15 -11.73 3.90
C GLU A 43 7.30 -10.47 4.10
N VAL A 44 7.46 -9.46 3.24
CA VAL A 44 6.61 -8.26 3.27
C VAL A 44 5.14 -8.61 3.05
N CYS A 45 4.83 -9.48 2.09
CA CYS A 45 3.47 -9.94 1.82
C CYS A 45 2.78 -10.48 3.08
N PHE A 46 3.45 -11.37 3.82
CA PHE A 46 2.90 -11.93 5.05
C PHE A 46 2.88 -10.91 6.20
N ALA A 47 3.91 -10.07 6.32
CA ALA A 47 3.99 -9.03 7.35
C ALA A 47 2.86 -7.98 7.25
N VAL A 48 2.33 -7.74 6.05
CA VAL A 48 1.18 -6.83 5.85
C VAL A 48 -0.18 -7.55 5.83
N GLY A 49 -0.20 -8.85 6.14
CA GLY A 49 -1.43 -9.61 6.37
C GLY A 49 -2.11 -10.15 5.12
N TYR A 50 -1.37 -10.37 4.02
CA TYR A 50 -1.83 -11.17 2.89
C TYR A 50 -1.45 -12.64 3.11
N SER A 51 -2.31 -13.55 2.65
CA SER A 51 -2.09 -15.00 2.74
C SER A 51 -1.40 -15.58 1.50
N SER A 52 -1.29 -14.81 0.41
CA SER A 52 -0.65 -15.27 -0.82
C SER A 52 0.10 -14.14 -1.53
N LEU A 53 1.25 -14.50 -2.10
CA LEU A 53 2.10 -13.59 -2.86
C LEU A 53 1.41 -13.08 -4.13
N GLY A 54 0.58 -13.92 -4.77
CA GLY A 54 -0.16 -13.56 -5.97
C GLY A 54 -1.18 -12.45 -5.70
N THR A 55 -2.05 -12.63 -4.70
CA THR A 55 -3.04 -11.61 -4.31
C THR A 55 -2.38 -10.31 -3.89
N PHE A 56 -1.29 -10.38 -3.12
CA PHE A 56 -0.51 -9.22 -2.74
C PHE A 56 0.07 -8.50 -3.96
N SER A 57 0.73 -9.21 -4.87
CA SER A 57 1.42 -8.62 -6.01
C SER A 57 0.46 -7.94 -6.98
N THR A 58 -0.72 -8.52 -7.21
CA THR A 58 -1.78 -7.90 -8.02
C THR A 58 -2.26 -6.60 -7.36
N ARG A 59 -2.67 -6.65 -6.08
CA ARG A 59 -3.17 -5.45 -5.37
C ARG A 59 -2.11 -4.36 -5.22
N PHE A 60 -0.86 -4.74 -4.98
CA PHE A 60 0.25 -3.81 -4.92
C PHE A 60 0.42 -3.09 -6.27
N SER A 61 0.45 -3.85 -7.38
CA SER A 61 0.65 -3.27 -8.71
C SER A 61 -0.52 -2.38 -9.13
N GLU A 62 -1.76 -2.76 -8.80
CA GLU A 62 -2.95 -1.94 -9.04
C GLU A 62 -2.88 -0.58 -8.34
N LEU A 63 -2.40 -0.54 -7.08
CA LEU A 63 -2.37 0.69 -6.30
C LEU A 63 -1.09 1.52 -6.48
N VAL A 64 0.04 0.88 -6.77
CA VAL A 64 1.37 1.52 -6.85
C VAL A 64 1.83 1.76 -8.30
N GLY A 65 1.21 1.08 -9.26
CA GLY A 65 1.55 1.18 -10.69
C GLY A 65 2.76 0.34 -11.12
N MET A 66 3.37 -0.43 -10.22
CA MET A 66 4.48 -1.33 -10.55
C MET A 66 4.56 -2.54 -9.62
N PRO A 67 5.19 -3.65 -10.05
CA PRO A 67 5.36 -4.84 -9.21
C PRO A 67 6.23 -4.58 -7.96
N PRO A 68 5.97 -5.28 -6.85
CA PRO A 68 6.69 -5.06 -5.59
C PRO A 68 8.20 -5.34 -5.68
N SER A 69 8.62 -6.30 -6.51
CA SER A 69 10.04 -6.60 -6.75
C SER A 69 10.77 -5.46 -7.49
N THR A 70 10.11 -4.84 -8.46
CA THR A 70 10.62 -3.66 -9.17
C THR A 70 10.66 -2.45 -8.24
N TYR A 71 9.63 -2.28 -7.41
CA TYR A 71 9.58 -1.23 -6.40
C TYR A 71 10.75 -1.34 -5.40
N GLN A 72 11.02 -2.55 -4.88
CA GLN A 72 12.14 -2.81 -3.97
C GLN A 72 13.49 -2.50 -4.60
N ARG A 73 13.74 -2.94 -5.85
CA ARG A 73 14.99 -2.60 -6.55
C ARG A 73 15.16 -1.09 -6.72
N THR A 74 14.07 -0.38 -7.02
CA THR A 74 14.08 1.07 -7.24
C THR A 74 14.27 1.84 -5.94
N ALA A 75 13.90 1.29 -4.79
CA ALA A 75 14.07 1.97 -3.50
C ALA A 75 15.53 2.25 -3.14
N SER A 76 16.48 1.44 -3.64
CA SER A 76 17.92 1.75 -3.54
C SER A 76 18.27 3.13 -4.12
N ARG A 77 17.49 3.62 -5.10
CA ARG A 77 17.62 4.96 -5.69
C ARG A 77 17.21 6.09 -4.73
N TRP A 78 16.50 5.77 -3.65
CA TRP A 78 16.12 6.73 -2.60
C TRP A 78 16.99 6.62 -1.34
N ALA A 79 18.02 5.76 -1.37
CA ALA A 79 19.01 5.69 -0.30
C ALA A 79 19.68 7.06 -0.13
N GLY A 80 19.55 7.64 1.06
CA GLY A 80 20.10 8.96 1.41
C GLY A 80 19.09 10.12 1.42
N LEU A 81 17.84 9.93 1.00
CA LEU A 81 16.80 10.96 1.10
C LEU A 81 16.08 10.93 2.46
N PRO A 82 15.73 12.09 3.04
CA PRO A 82 14.89 12.15 4.24
C PRO A 82 13.51 11.50 4.00
N ALA A 83 12.96 10.83 5.02
CA ALA A 83 11.70 10.10 4.92
C ALA A 83 10.48 10.97 4.52
N CYS A 84 10.50 12.28 4.81
CA CYS A 84 9.45 13.21 4.38
C CYS A 84 9.43 13.41 2.86
N VAL A 85 10.61 13.48 2.22
CA VAL A 85 10.76 13.63 0.77
C VAL A 85 10.31 12.36 0.05
N VAL A 86 10.73 11.20 0.57
CA VAL A 86 10.28 9.90 0.02
C VAL A 86 8.76 9.78 0.11
N LYS A 87 8.13 10.19 1.22
CA LYS A 87 6.66 10.19 1.34
C LYS A 87 5.95 11.10 0.35
N GLN A 88 6.53 12.23 -0.03
CA GLN A 88 5.93 13.14 -1.03
C GLN A 88 6.05 12.58 -2.45
N VAL A 89 7.23 12.06 -2.81
CA VAL A 89 7.54 11.60 -4.18
C VAL A 89 6.99 10.21 -4.46
N ALA A 90 6.97 9.32 -3.45
CA ALA A 90 6.51 7.94 -3.59
C ALA A 90 5.02 7.75 -3.22
N ARG A 91 4.26 8.82 -3.01
CA ARG A 91 2.82 8.71 -2.69
C ARG A 91 2.09 8.11 -3.89
N PRO A 92 1.40 6.96 -3.74
CA PRO A 92 0.59 6.42 -4.81
C PRO A 92 -0.56 7.39 -5.11
N THR A 93 -0.61 7.91 -6.34
CA THR A 93 -1.78 8.61 -6.84
C THR A 93 -2.78 7.56 -7.30
N ARG A 94 -3.94 7.50 -6.66
CA ARG A 94 -5.10 6.82 -7.25
C ARG A 94 -5.44 7.58 -8.52
N ASP A 95 -5.33 6.92 -9.67
CA ASP A 95 -5.98 7.40 -10.88
C ASP A 95 -7.48 7.29 -10.65
N ASN A 96 -8.06 8.38 -10.15
CA ASN A 96 -9.50 8.53 -10.17
C ASN A 96 -9.84 8.84 -11.63
N GLY A 97 -10.02 7.77 -12.41
CA GLY A 97 -10.48 7.85 -13.79
C GLY A 97 -11.59 8.90 -13.89
N GLN A 98 -11.23 10.03 -14.47
CA GLN A 98 -12.19 11.01 -14.92
C GLN A 98 -12.92 10.40 -16.11
N GLU A 99 -14.21 10.68 -16.15
CA GLU A 99 -15.19 10.30 -17.18
C GLU A 99 -14.69 10.53 -18.62
#